data_AF-A0A920AD79-F1
#
_entry.id   AF-A0A920AD79-F1
#
_cell.length_a   1.000
_cell.length_b   1.000
_cell.length_c   1.000
_cell.angle_alpha   90.00
_cell.angle_beta   90.00
_cell.angle_gamma   90.00
#
_symmetry.space_group_name_H-M   'P 1'
#
loop_
_entity.id
_entity.type
_entity.pdbx_description
1 polymer ?
#
loop_
_entity_poly.entity_id
_entity_poly.type
_entity_poly.pdbx_seq_one_letter_code
_entity_poly.pdbx_strand_id
1 'polypeptide(L)'
;MYKCKFLDFNPLANVDNGDCQTLEYLGCLDTLYQEYNPLYTVNNFEDCINLNIYGCTSPYSQGGLYNPDATVDDGSCVLIGCSDPTYAEYYNQGFIPNQLDPVFNEIFCQTQAVIGCTNQNATNYEASAMLMLNVYLKSIRMLNSIILIMLLPEPATPSYFHIMG
;
A
#
# COMPACT_ATOMS: atom_id res chain seq x y z
N MET A 1 -26.59 9.99 15.49
CA MET A 1 -27.43 11.18 15.21
C MET A 1 -26.50 12.28 14.73
N TYR A 2 -26.23 12.34 13.42
CA TYR A 2 -25.38 13.40 12.85
C TYR A 2 -26.23 14.66 12.77
N LYS A 3 -26.06 15.59 13.71
CA LYS A 3 -26.59 16.95 13.55
C LYS A 3 -25.71 17.63 12.50
N CYS A 4 -26.21 17.76 11.28
CA CYS A 4 -25.61 18.67 10.31
C CYS A 4 -25.77 20.08 10.86
N LYS A 5 -24.67 20.68 11.30
CA LYS A 5 -24.60 22.06 11.73
C LYS A 5 -24.15 22.85 10.49
N PHE A 6 -24.80 23.97 10.19
CA PHE A 6 -24.46 24.81 9.04
C PHE A 6 -23.60 25.97 9.54
N LEU A 7 -22.59 26.38 8.76
CA LEU A 7 -21.66 27.44 9.15
C LEU A 7 -22.39 28.78 9.39
N ASP A 8 -23.43 29.04 8.61
CA ASP A 8 -24.19 30.29 8.60
C ASP A 8 -25.45 30.25 9.48
N PHE A 9 -25.49 29.34 10.47
CA PHE A 9 -26.64 29.20 11.37
C PHE A 9 -26.80 30.43 12.28
N ASN A 10 -27.91 31.16 12.10
CA ASN A 10 -28.35 32.23 12.99
C ASN A 10 -29.62 31.81 13.77
N PRO A 11 -29.56 31.66 15.11
CA PRO A 11 -30.72 31.23 15.90
C PRO A 11 -31.86 32.27 15.98
N LEU A 12 -31.63 33.51 15.51
CA LEU A 12 -32.62 34.58 15.46
C LEU A 12 -33.24 34.75 14.06
N ALA A 13 -32.79 33.98 13.06
CA ALA A 13 -33.35 34.05 11.71
C ALA A 13 -34.80 33.52 11.71
N ASN A 14 -35.72 34.31 11.16
CA ASN A 14 -37.14 33.96 11.00
C ASN A 14 -37.60 33.88 9.54
N VAL A 15 -36.68 34.14 8.59
CA VAL A 15 -36.87 34.01 7.15
C VAL A 15 -35.64 33.32 6.58
N ASP A 16 -35.86 32.29 5.76
CA ASP A 16 -34.81 31.60 5.01
C ASP A 16 -34.51 32.38 3.72
N ASN A 17 -33.28 32.85 3.58
CA ASN A 17 -32.79 33.53 2.38
C ASN A 17 -31.97 32.61 1.47
N GLY A 18 -31.88 31.31 1.79
CA GLY A 18 -31.15 30.32 1.02
C GLY A 18 -29.64 30.30 1.28
N ASP A 19 -29.13 31.09 2.24
CA ASP A 19 -27.69 31.12 2.56
C ASP A 19 -27.24 29.91 3.40
N CYS A 20 -28.18 29.15 4.00
CA CYS A 20 -27.91 27.93 4.79
C CYS A 20 -27.53 26.71 3.93
N GLN A 21 -26.59 26.86 2.99
CA GLN A 21 -26.12 25.76 2.13
C GLN A 21 -24.78 25.18 2.58
N THR A 22 -24.02 25.93 3.39
CA THR A 22 -22.65 25.56 3.80
C THR A 22 -22.67 24.58 4.98
N LEU A 23 -22.44 23.30 4.72
CA LEU A 23 -22.31 22.27 5.77
C LEU A 23 -21.03 22.46 6.58
N GLU A 24 -21.14 22.42 7.91
CA GLU A 24 -20.01 22.34 8.82
C GLU A 24 -19.52 20.88 8.83
N TYR A 25 -18.34 20.64 8.27
CA TYR A 25 -17.64 19.37 8.37
C TYR A 25 -16.43 19.61 9.28
N LEU A 26 -16.54 19.15 10.52
CA LEU A 26 -15.47 19.28 11.51
C LEU A 26 -14.43 18.19 11.32
N GLY A 27 -13.17 18.59 11.40
CA GLY A 27 -12.04 17.68 11.42
C GLY A 27 -10.72 18.44 11.37
N CYS A 28 -9.62 17.72 11.16
CA CYS A 28 -8.29 18.32 11.15
C CYS A 28 -8.01 19.09 9.86
N LEU A 29 -7.76 20.39 9.97
CA LEU A 29 -7.31 21.25 8.87
C LEU A 29 -5.82 21.61 8.94
N ASP A 30 -5.08 21.03 9.90
CA ASP A 30 -3.64 21.23 10.02
C ASP A 30 -2.86 20.23 9.16
N THR A 31 -2.16 20.73 8.14
CA THR A 31 -1.34 19.94 7.21
C THR A 31 -0.17 19.19 7.87
N LEU A 32 0.18 19.54 9.12
CA LEU A 32 1.22 18.85 9.87
C LEU A 32 0.76 17.51 10.45
N TYR A 33 -0.51 17.15 10.33
CA TYR A 33 -1.08 15.91 10.89
C TYR A 33 -1.56 14.96 9.79
N GLN A 34 -1.61 13.66 10.11
CA GLN A 34 -2.03 12.62 9.17
C GLN A 34 -3.54 12.68 8.87
N GLU A 35 -4.32 13.18 9.82
CA GLU A 35 -5.78 13.34 9.69
C GLU A 35 -6.20 14.55 8.87
N TYR A 36 -5.23 15.33 8.36
CA TYR A 36 -5.50 16.47 7.50
C TYR A 36 -6.42 16.09 6.33
N ASN A 37 -7.53 16.80 6.18
CA ASN A 37 -8.37 16.69 5.01
C ASN A 37 -8.88 18.07 4.57
N PRO A 38 -8.57 18.52 3.34
CA PRO A 38 -9.01 19.81 2.84
C PRO A 38 -10.53 19.92 2.62
N LEU A 39 -11.28 18.81 2.77
CA LEU A 39 -12.75 18.80 2.67
C LEU A 39 -13.44 19.26 3.97
N TYR A 40 -12.73 19.32 5.10
CA TYR A 40 -13.27 19.91 6.32
C TYR A 40 -13.45 21.42 6.14
N THR A 41 -14.50 21.99 6.75
CA THR A 41 -14.81 23.42 6.65
C THR A 41 -14.52 24.16 7.95
N VAL A 42 -14.38 23.44 9.07
CA VAL A 42 -14.04 23.98 10.39
C VAL A 42 -12.98 23.11 11.04
N ASN A 43 -11.92 23.74 11.53
CA ASN A 43 -10.82 23.03 12.18
C ASN A 43 -11.23 22.56 13.58
N ASN A 44 -11.10 21.26 13.83
CA ASN A 44 -11.20 20.66 15.15
C ASN A 44 -9.82 20.11 15.55
N PHE A 45 -9.12 20.84 16.43
CA PHE A 45 -7.76 20.46 16.86
C PHE A 45 -7.72 19.16 17.64
N GLU A 46 -8.83 18.72 18.25
CA GLU A 46 -8.90 17.42 18.94
C GLU A 46 -8.87 16.23 17.96
N ASP A 47 -9.20 16.46 16.68
CA ASP A 47 -9.15 15.45 15.62
C ASP A 47 -7.75 15.38 14.95
N CYS A 48 -6.85 16.33 15.24
CA CYS A 48 -5.46 16.31 14.80
C CYS A 48 -4.61 15.51 15.79
N ILE A 49 -4.60 14.19 15.66
CA ILE A 49 -4.01 13.29 16.65
C ILE A 49 -2.58 12.90 16.29
N ASN A 50 -2.35 12.45 15.05
CA ASN A 50 -1.07 11.88 14.65
C ASN A 50 -0.23 12.91 13.88
N LEU A 51 0.83 13.41 14.49
CA LEU A 51 1.76 14.34 13.86
C LEU A 51 2.54 13.64 12.72
N ASN A 52 2.75 14.36 11.63
CA ASN A 52 3.68 13.97 10.57
C ASN A 52 5.11 14.17 11.08
N ILE A 53 5.81 13.07 11.28
CA ILE A 53 7.24 13.03 11.60
C ILE A 53 7.93 12.52 10.35
N TYR A 54 8.66 13.41 9.69
CA TYR A 54 9.37 13.12 8.46
C TYR A 54 10.70 12.42 8.75
N GLY A 55 11.00 11.38 7.97
CA GLY A 55 12.26 10.66 8.02
C GLY A 55 12.15 9.31 7.33
N CYS A 56 13.26 8.59 7.20
CA CYS A 56 13.22 7.27 6.62
C CYS A 56 12.42 6.30 7.51
N THR A 57 11.36 5.72 6.94
CA THR A 57 10.46 4.78 7.63
C THR A 57 10.84 3.31 7.43
N SER A 58 11.82 3.02 6.57
CA SER A 58 12.25 1.66 6.28
C SER A 58 13.35 1.19 7.23
N PRO A 59 13.13 0.11 8.01
CA PRO A 59 14.17 -0.46 8.88
C PRO A 59 15.31 -1.12 8.08
N TYR A 60 15.13 -1.32 6.77
CA TYR A 60 16.16 -1.83 5.87
C TYR A 60 17.10 -0.74 5.33
N SER A 61 16.92 0.51 5.77
CA SER A 61 17.79 1.61 5.34
C SER A 61 19.20 1.47 5.91
N GLN A 62 20.17 1.67 5.04
CA GLN A 62 21.58 1.69 5.38
C GLN A 62 22.00 3.06 5.92
N GLY A 63 23.21 3.14 6.47
CA GLY A 63 23.82 4.40 6.92
C GLY A 63 23.20 5.00 8.19
N GLY A 64 22.37 4.24 8.93
CA GLY A 64 21.73 4.73 10.16
C GLY A 64 20.66 5.79 9.92
N LEU A 65 20.08 5.82 8.71
CA LEU A 65 19.09 6.82 8.31
C LEU A 65 17.67 6.47 8.75
N TYR A 66 17.41 5.21 9.13
CA TYR A 66 16.11 4.78 9.66
C TYR A 66 15.75 5.56 10.93
N ASN A 67 14.60 6.20 10.91
CA ASN A 67 14.02 6.87 12.06
C ASN A 67 12.79 6.07 12.55
N PRO A 68 12.85 5.39 13.71
CA PRO A 68 11.72 4.62 14.22
C PRO A 68 10.50 5.46 14.60
N ASP A 69 10.68 6.78 14.79
CA ASP A 69 9.59 7.70 15.10
C ASP A 69 8.99 8.34 13.84
N ALA A 70 9.58 8.12 12.66
CA ALA A 70 9.06 8.67 11.41
C ALA A 70 7.74 8.01 11.03
N THR A 71 6.76 8.85 10.72
CA THR A 71 5.42 8.44 10.27
C THR A 71 5.19 8.72 8.79
N VAL A 72 6.03 9.56 8.18
CA VAL A 72 5.99 9.90 6.76
C VAL A 72 7.38 9.73 6.18
N ASP A 73 7.51 8.91 5.12
CA ASP A 73 8.77 8.77 4.39
C ASP A 73 9.09 10.07 3.66
N ASP A 74 10.26 10.64 3.93
CA ASP A 74 10.77 11.86 3.29
C ASP A 74 11.72 11.56 2.13
N GLY A 75 11.92 10.27 1.79
CA GLY A 75 12.83 9.84 0.74
C GLY A 75 14.30 9.83 1.16
N SER A 76 14.61 10.05 2.44
CA SER A 76 15.98 9.98 2.96
C SER A 76 16.51 8.54 3.08
N CYS A 77 15.65 7.52 2.96
CA CYS A 77 16.07 6.12 3.03
C CYS A 77 17.15 5.81 1.99
N VAL A 78 18.15 5.02 2.39
CA VAL A 78 19.15 4.44 1.49
C VAL A 78 18.96 2.94 1.48
N LEU A 79 18.27 2.44 0.47
CA LEU A 79 17.93 1.03 0.31
C LEU A 79 18.86 0.41 -0.73
N ILE A 80 19.79 -0.41 -0.25
CA ILE A 80 20.75 -1.14 -1.08
C ILE A 80 20.35 -2.62 -1.06
N GLY A 81 20.23 -3.21 -2.24
CA GLY A 81 19.85 -4.61 -2.38
C GLY A 81 19.90 -5.06 -3.84
N CYS A 82 19.35 -6.22 -4.11
CA CYS A 82 19.25 -6.74 -5.46
C CYS A 82 18.17 -5.99 -6.25
N SER A 83 18.57 -5.36 -7.36
CA SER A 83 17.66 -4.64 -8.26
C SER A 83 17.36 -5.41 -9.54
N ASP A 84 17.99 -6.57 -9.74
CA ASP A 84 17.82 -7.41 -10.93
C ASP A 84 16.69 -8.45 -10.76
N PRO A 85 15.59 -8.34 -11.53
CA PRO A 85 14.46 -9.26 -11.43
C PRO A 85 14.77 -10.68 -11.92
N THR A 86 15.96 -10.94 -12.49
CA THR A 86 16.38 -12.30 -12.84
C THR A 86 16.94 -13.07 -11.64
N TYR A 87 17.00 -12.48 -10.46
CA TYR A 87 17.52 -13.10 -9.23
C TYR A 87 16.46 -13.23 -8.14
N ALA A 88 16.61 -14.21 -7.26
CA ALA A 88 15.64 -14.52 -6.21
C ALA A 88 15.58 -13.41 -5.15
N GLU A 89 16.71 -12.74 -4.89
CA GLU A 89 16.86 -11.71 -3.86
C GLU A 89 16.01 -10.47 -4.14
N TYR A 90 15.85 -10.10 -5.41
CA TYR A 90 14.93 -9.06 -5.85
C TYR A 90 13.51 -9.24 -5.30
N TYR A 91 13.05 -10.49 -5.14
CA TYR A 91 11.69 -10.78 -4.67
C TYR A 91 11.60 -11.08 -3.18
N ASN A 92 12.67 -11.58 -2.56
CA ASN A 92 12.63 -12.06 -1.18
C ASN A 92 13.19 -11.07 -0.15
N GLN A 93 13.90 -10.02 -0.57
CA GLN A 93 14.53 -9.04 0.33
C GLN A 93 13.52 -8.12 1.05
N GLY A 94 12.28 -8.03 0.54
CA GLY A 94 11.18 -7.32 1.23
C GLY A 94 11.10 -5.82 0.99
N PHE A 95 11.97 -5.25 0.15
CA PHE A 95 11.94 -3.83 -0.25
C PHE A 95 12.47 -3.66 -1.68
N ILE A 96 12.22 -2.50 -2.28
CA ILE A 96 12.77 -2.11 -3.59
C ILE A 96 14.00 -1.23 -3.33
N PRO A 97 15.20 -1.59 -3.84
CA PRO A 97 16.38 -0.77 -3.67
C PRO A 97 16.20 0.56 -4.40
N ASN A 98 16.62 1.65 -3.79
CA ASN A 98 16.65 2.97 -4.43
C ASN A 98 18.07 3.39 -4.82
N GLN A 99 19.08 2.60 -4.43
CA GLN A 99 20.45 2.73 -4.91
C GLN A 99 20.68 1.73 -6.04
N LEU A 100 20.73 2.25 -7.27
CA LEU A 100 20.88 1.46 -8.50
C LEU A 100 22.32 1.52 -8.98
N ASP A 101 23.21 0.76 -8.33
CA ASP A 101 24.60 0.57 -8.77
C ASP A 101 24.79 -0.90 -9.21
N PRO A 102 25.33 -1.18 -10.40
CA PRO A 102 25.63 -2.54 -10.83
C PRO A 102 26.48 -3.34 -9.83
N VAL A 103 27.37 -2.68 -9.08
CA VAL A 103 28.19 -3.29 -8.03
C VAL A 103 27.30 -3.89 -6.94
N PHE A 104 26.15 -3.28 -6.64
CA PHE A 104 25.21 -3.85 -5.68
C PHE A 104 24.56 -5.13 -6.22
N ASN A 105 24.26 -5.23 -7.51
CA ASN A 105 23.75 -6.49 -8.05
C ASN A 105 24.80 -7.60 -7.94
N GLU A 106 26.08 -7.32 -8.16
CA GLU A 106 27.15 -8.33 -8.00
C GLU A 106 27.27 -8.86 -6.55
N ILE A 107 26.90 -8.04 -5.55
CA ILE A 107 27.00 -8.39 -4.13
C ILE A 107 25.70 -9.03 -3.61
N PHE A 108 24.55 -8.47 -3.99
CA PHE A 108 23.24 -8.79 -3.43
C PHE A 108 22.40 -9.73 -4.29
N CYS A 109 22.68 -9.84 -5.59
CA CYS A 109 22.00 -10.77 -6.50
C CYS A 109 22.88 -12.03 -6.68
N GLN A 110 22.68 -13.04 -5.83
CA GLN A 110 23.53 -14.23 -5.83
C GLN A 110 22.86 -15.42 -6.53
N THR A 111 21.55 -15.51 -6.39
CA THR A 111 20.81 -16.71 -6.78
C THR A 111 19.90 -16.43 -7.97
N GLN A 112 20.15 -17.04 -9.12
CA GLN A 112 19.27 -16.90 -10.29
C GLN A 112 17.84 -17.32 -9.93
N ALA A 113 16.87 -16.49 -10.28
CA ALA A 113 15.45 -16.76 -10.06
C ALA A 113 15.01 -17.94 -10.95
N VAL A 114 14.49 -18.98 -10.30
CA VAL A 114 13.72 -20.04 -10.96
C VAL A 114 12.26 -19.82 -10.61
N ILE A 115 11.47 -19.48 -11.63
CA ILE A 115 10.05 -19.17 -11.49
C ILE A 115 9.25 -20.47 -11.59
N GLY A 116 8.45 -20.76 -10.56
CA GLY A 116 7.57 -21.92 -10.56
C GLY A 116 6.97 -22.18 -9.18
N CYS A 117 6.21 -23.25 -9.03
CA CYS A 117 5.69 -23.66 -7.74
C CYS A 117 6.50 -24.84 -7.19
N THR A 118 6.80 -24.84 -5.89
CA THR A 118 7.34 -26.03 -5.21
C THR A 118 6.27 -27.07 -4.88
N ASN A 119 4.99 -26.74 -5.11
CA ASN A 119 3.86 -27.66 -4.97
C ASN A 119 3.75 -28.56 -6.20
N GLN A 120 3.97 -29.87 -6.00
CA GLN A 120 3.90 -30.91 -7.05
C GLN A 120 2.56 -30.98 -7.80
N ASN A 121 1.48 -30.45 -7.21
CA ASN A 121 0.16 -30.43 -7.83
C ASN A 121 -0.12 -29.14 -8.63
N ALA A 122 0.84 -28.22 -8.71
CA ALA A 122 0.69 -26.98 -9.48
C ALA A 122 0.98 -27.21 -10.97
N THR A 123 0.25 -26.51 -11.84
CA THR A 123 0.44 -26.57 -13.30
C THR A 123 1.78 -26.01 -13.76
N ASN A 124 2.43 -25.20 -12.93
CA ASN A 124 3.78 -24.67 -13.12
C ASN A 124 4.76 -25.20 -12.04
N TYR A 125 4.60 -26.46 -11.62
CA TYR A 125 5.52 -27.09 -10.68
C TYR A 125 6.95 -27.11 -11.25
N GLU A 126 7.90 -26.62 -10.45
CA GLU A 126 9.33 -26.68 -10.74
C GLU A 126 10.04 -27.03 -9.43
N ALA A 127 10.71 -28.18 -9.40
CA ALA A 127 11.35 -28.69 -8.19
C ALA A 127 12.45 -27.77 -7.64
N SER A 128 13.06 -26.97 -8.51
CA SER A 128 14.08 -25.96 -8.19
C SER A 128 13.51 -24.55 -8.07
N ALA A 129 12.18 -24.34 -8.15
CA ALA A 129 11.61 -23.03 -7.99
C ALA A 129 11.89 -22.45 -6.60
N MET A 130 12.43 -21.25 -6.60
CA MET A 130 12.71 -20.49 -5.38
C MET A 130 11.63 -19.45 -5.09
N LEU A 131 10.71 -19.23 -6.03
CA LEU A 131 9.67 -18.23 -5.94
C LEU A 131 8.28 -18.83 -6.20
N MET A 132 7.48 -19.05 -5.16
CA MET A 132 6.06 -19.35 -5.36
C MET A 132 5.37 -18.16 -6.05
N LEU A 133 4.54 -18.43 -7.06
CA LEU A 133 3.78 -17.43 -7.82
C LEU A 133 2.97 -16.44 -6.94
N ASN A 134 2.66 -16.83 -5.69
CA ASN A 134 2.01 -15.97 -4.70
C ASN A 134 2.88 -14.79 -4.19
N VAL A 135 4.21 -14.84 -4.33
CA VAL A 135 5.12 -13.72 -4.02
C VAL A 135 5.05 -12.65 -5.10
N TYR A 136 4.87 -13.05 -6.37
CA TYR A 136 4.68 -12.14 -7.51
C TYR A 136 3.47 -11.23 -7.32
N LEU A 137 2.39 -11.73 -6.72
CA LEU A 137 1.19 -10.94 -6.40
C LEU A 137 1.40 -9.96 -5.23
N LYS A 138 2.35 -10.23 -4.32
CA LYS A 138 2.66 -9.36 -3.17
C LYS A 138 3.45 -8.13 -3.61
N SER A 139 4.32 -8.26 -4.62
CA SER A 139 5.01 -7.15 -5.27
C SER A 139 4.12 -6.36 -6.25
N ILE A 140 3.11 -6.99 -6.88
CA ILE A 140 2.09 -6.25 -7.64
C ILE A 140 1.24 -5.33 -6.74
N ARG A 141 1.03 -5.65 -5.46
CA ARG A 141 0.35 -4.71 -4.53
C ARG A 141 1.14 -3.43 -4.24
N MET A 142 2.46 -3.41 -4.51
CA MET A 142 3.27 -2.18 -4.49
C MET A 142 3.25 -1.42 -5.83
N LEU A 143 2.75 -2.04 -6.90
CA LEU A 143 2.55 -1.46 -8.24
C LEU A 143 1.05 -1.38 -8.52
N ASN A 144 0.36 -0.47 -7.83
CA ASN A 144 -1.10 -0.42 -7.91
C ASN A 144 -1.58 -0.08 -9.33
N SER A 145 -2.58 -0.85 -9.81
CA SER A 145 -3.43 -0.66 -10.99
C SER A 145 -2.98 -1.35 -12.30
N ILE A 146 -3.65 -2.48 -12.63
CA ILE A 146 -4.23 -2.85 -13.96
C ILE A 146 -4.21 -4.37 -14.29
N ILE A 147 -3.48 -5.23 -13.60
CA ILE A 147 -3.49 -6.69 -13.91
C ILE A 147 -4.18 -7.50 -12.81
N LEU A 148 -5.44 -7.15 -12.54
CA LEU A 148 -6.35 -7.97 -11.75
C LEU A 148 -7.33 -8.61 -12.74
N ILE A 149 -6.96 -9.72 -13.35
CA ILE A 149 -7.83 -10.76 -13.97
C ILE A 149 -6.85 -11.76 -14.61
N MET A 150 -6.87 -13.03 -14.18
CA MET A 150 -6.66 -14.25 -15.01
C MET A 150 -5.93 -15.46 -14.39
N LEU A 151 -5.57 -15.57 -13.11
CA LEU A 151 -4.89 -16.83 -12.67
C LEU A 151 -5.25 -17.32 -11.25
N LEU A 152 -6.54 -17.56 -10.99
CA LEU A 152 -6.93 -18.57 -9.99
C LEU A 152 -7.68 -19.69 -10.72
N PRO A 153 -7.19 -20.95 -10.72
CA PRO A 153 -8.03 -22.07 -11.12
C PRO A 153 -9.02 -22.34 -9.97
N GLU A 154 -10.33 -22.27 -10.26
CA GLU A 154 -11.34 -22.82 -9.36
C GLU A 154 -11.08 -24.32 -9.13
N PRO A 155 -11.26 -24.85 -7.91
CA PRO A 155 -11.13 -26.28 -7.69
C PRO A 155 -12.25 -27.01 -8.44
N ALA A 156 -11.87 -27.91 -9.35
CA ALA A 156 -12.77 -28.82 -10.02
C ALA A 156 -13.59 -29.61 -8.98
N THR A 157 -14.90 -29.39 -8.96
CA THR A 157 -15.85 -30.31 -8.33
C THR A 157 -16.41 -31.23 -9.42
N PRO A 158 -16.44 -32.56 -9.23
CA PRO A 158 -17.08 -33.45 -10.19
C PRO A 158 -18.60 -33.43 -9.95
N SER A 159 -19.34 -32.77 -10.83
CA SER A 159 -20.80 -32.82 -10.86
C SER A 159 -21.25 -34.13 -11.50
N TYR A 160 -21.59 -35.12 -10.68
CA TYR A 160 -22.57 -36.14 -11.07
C TYR A 160 -23.95 -35.50 -10.98
N PHE A 161 -24.73 -35.39 -12.07
CA PHE A 161 -26.18 -35.58 -12.05
C PHE A 161 -26.78 -35.65 -13.48
N HIS A 162 -27.52 -36.75 -13.68
CA HIS A 162 -28.58 -37.04 -14.66
C HIS A 162 -28.45 -36.67 -16.15
N ILE A 163 -28.26 -37.72 -16.95
CA ILE A 163 -28.80 -37.82 -18.31
C ILE A 163 -30.30 -38.17 -18.17
N MET A 164 -31.18 -37.30 -18.65
CA MET A 164 -32.53 -37.72 -19.05
C MET A 164 -32.46 -38.26 -20.47
N GLY A 165 -32.94 -39.49 -20.63
CA GLY A 165 -33.15 -40.22 -21.88
C GLY A 165 -33.93 -41.48 -21.56
#